data_AF-A0A2D3W2W7-F1
#
_entry.id   AF-A0A2D3W2W7-F1
#
_cell.length_a   1.000
_cell.length_b   1.000
_cell.length_c   1.000
_cell.angle_alpha   90.00
_cell.angle_beta   90.00
_cell.angle_gamma   90.00
#
_symmetry.space_group_name_H-M   'P 1'
#
loop_
_entity.id
_entity.type
_entity.pdbx_description
1 polymer ?
#
loop_
_entity_poly.entity_id
_entity_poly.type
_entity_poly.pdbx_seq_one_letter_code
_entity_poly.pdbx_strand_id
1 'polypeptide(L)'
;MKKKYLVDDVDVVKKVLDENFGVPDFYPHKRKDTYVYKTEDAIYALEIYAKNLQGLFLLFLISDKEVTPIDELAFLKEVSDDVRYEKKYLKDFGNPLNYEFDVAEVFQKCDSVGLKRLDLHFTKGMSSISVFRVLLYRLNQLLKLKSEYDESLARDIANLYEISIKIFNKKAVKTLLKNLKNMQKKEEYFLDFDAFIRDETGFYRGKKADEVIYYFVRKSIYQNIQKANNATKKPTQEHYIQKIENLLHYFHMMFKEEEIEVIRLQIETFEIKE
;
A
#
# COMPACT_ATOMS: atom_id res chain seq x y z
N MET A 1 9.52 -22.46 -17.39
CA MET A 1 8.60 -21.48 -16.76
C MET A 1 8.22 -21.92 -15.36
N LYS A 2 7.98 -20.98 -14.44
CA LYS A 2 7.62 -21.26 -13.05
C LYS A 2 6.57 -20.25 -12.58
N LYS A 3 5.37 -20.73 -12.25
CA LYS A 3 4.29 -19.94 -11.64
C LYS A 3 4.15 -20.30 -10.16
N LYS A 4 3.67 -19.33 -9.36
CA LYS A 4 3.47 -19.47 -7.91
C LYS A 4 2.04 -19.13 -7.56
N TYR A 5 1.41 -19.95 -6.73
CA TYR A 5 0.03 -19.77 -6.30
C TYR A 5 -0.06 -19.82 -4.78
N LEU A 6 -0.82 -18.89 -4.20
CA LEU A 6 -1.14 -18.91 -2.78
C LEU A 6 -2.20 -19.98 -2.51
N VAL A 7 -1.99 -20.79 -1.48
CA VAL A 7 -2.93 -21.84 -1.07
C VAL A 7 -3.49 -21.48 0.30
N ASP A 8 -4.80 -21.36 0.39
CA ASP A 8 -5.48 -21.08 1.66
C ASP A 8 -5.87 -22.37 2.41
N ASP A 9 -6.27 -23.41 1.67
CA ASP A 9 -6.66 -24.71 2.19
C ASP A 9 -5.78 -25.82 1.58
N VAL A 10 -4.84 -26.31 2.39
CA VAL A 10 -3.88 -27.35 1.98
C VAL A 10 -4.59 -28.67 1.73
N ASP A 11 -5.59 -29.04 2.53
CA ASP A 11 -6.24 -30.34 2.44
C ASP A 11 -7.06 -30.45 1.16
N VAL A 12 -7.76 -29.37 0.79
CA VAL A 12 -8.48 -29.27 -0.49
C VAL A 12 -7.53 -29.39 -1.67
N VAL A 13 -6.46 -28.59 -1.70
CA VAL A 13 -5.49 -28.62 -2.81
C VAL A 13 -4.79 -29.98 -2.91
N LYS A 14 -4.39 -30.54 -1.76
CA LYS A 14 -3.75 -31.85 -1.71
C LYS A 14 -4.68 -32.94 -2.23
N LYS A 15 -5.95 -32.94 -1.82
CA LYS A 15 -6.96 -33.88 -2.32
C LYS A 15 -7.11 -33.79 -3.84
N VAL A 16 -7.24 -32.57 -4.38
CA VAL A 16 -7.36 -32.35 -5.84
C VAL A 16 -6.13 -32.90 -6.58
N LEU A 17 -4.93 -32.66 -6.06
CA LEU A 17 -3.68 -33.15 -6.65
C LEU A 17 -3.56 -34.68 -6.53
N ASP A 18 -3.91 -35.27 -5.39
CA ASP A 18 -3.90 -36.72 -5.15
C ASP A 18 -4.89 -37.44 -6.09
N GLU A 19 -6.09 -36.88 -6.31
CA GLU A 19 -7.12 -37.44 -7.20
C GLU A 19 -6.71 -37.39 -8.68
N ASN A 20 -6.00 -36.33 -9.10
CA ASN A 20 -5.59 -36.14 -10.50
C ASN A 20 -4.25 -36.79 -10.84
N PHE A 21 -3.30 -36.81 -9.90
CA PHE A 21 -1.89 -37.17 -10.17
C PHE A 21 -1.37 -38.31 -9.29
N GLY A 22 -2.17 -38.81 -8.35
CA GLY A 22 -1.79 -39.89 -7.45
C GLY A 22 -0.86 -39.44 -6.32
N VAL A 23 -0.07 -40.37 -5.80
CA VAL A 23 0.74 -40.15 -4.59
C VAL A 23 1.96 -39.26 -4.89
N PRO A 24 2.18 -38.17 -4.13
CA PRO A 24 3.32 -37.28 -4.35
C PRO A 24 4.63 -37.86 -3.82
N ASP A 25 5.74 -37.42 -4.42
CA ASP A 25 7.06 -37.49 -3.77
C ASP A 25 7.09 -36.50 -2.59
N PHE A 26 7.40 -37.00 -1.39
CA PHE A 26 7.44 -36.19 -0.17
C PHE A 26 8.86 -35.87 0.28
N TYR A 27 9.16 -34.57 0.43
CA TYR A 27 10.45 -34.06 0.85
C TYR A 27 10.32 -33.22 2.13
N PRO A 28 10.58 -33.80 3.31
CA PRO A 28 10.54 -33.04 4.56
C PRO A 28 11.78 -32.17 4.72
N HIS A 29 11.62 -30.95 5.22
CA HIS A 29 12.74 -30.06 5.53
C HIS A 29 12.46 -29.20 6.77
N LYS A 30 13.50 -28.82 7.52
CA LYS A 30 13.39 -28.08 8.81
C LYS A 30 12.58 -26.77 8.76
N ARG A 31 12.31 -26.24 7.57
CA ARG A 31 11.63 -24.94 7.36
C ARG A 31 10.35 -25.06 6.53
N LYS A 32 10.14 -26.19 5.87
CA LYS A 32 8.97 -26.45 5.03
C LYS A 32 8.94 -27.92 4.66
N ASP A 33 7.74 -28.44 4.42
CA ASP A 33 7.56 -29.71 3.76
C ASP A 33 7.18 -29.49 2.30
N THR A 34 7.58 -30.37 1.40
CA THR A 34 7.28 -30.25 -0.04
C THR A 34 6.70 -31.55 -0.58
N TYR A 35 5.51 -31.46 -1.18
CA TYR A 35 4.83 -32.54 -1.88
C TYR A 35 4.94 -32.28 -3.39
N VAL A 36 5.53 -33.19 -4.14
CA VAL A 36 5.80 -33.03 -5.57
C VAL A 36 5.01 -34.05 -6.37
N TYR A 37 4.14 -33.56 -7.26
CA TYR A 37 3.40 -34.33 -8.23
C TYR A 37 4.01 -34.07 -9.61
N LYS A 38 4.45 -35.14 -10.27
CA LYS A 38 5.05 -35.07 -11.61
C LYS A 38 4.05 -35.58 -12.62
N THR A 39 3.79 -34.77 -13.65
CA THR A 39 3.06 -35.20 -14.84
C THR A 39 4.04 -35.23 -16.02
N GLU A 40 3.57 -35.66 -17.19
CA GLU A 40 4.40 -35.63 -18.41
C GLU A 40 4.80 -34.20 -18.80
N ASP A 41 3.93 -33.22 -18.55
CA ASP A 41 4.09 -31.84 -19.02
C ASP A 41 4.52 -30.83 -17.94
N ALA A 42 4.33 -31.16 -16.65
CA ALA A 42 4.53 -30.22 -15.57
C ALA A 42 4.86 -30.87 -14.22
N ILE A 43 5.36 -30.05 -13.31
CA ILE A 43 5.60 -30.38 -11.91
C ILE A 43 4.78 -29.44 -11.04
N TYR A 44 3.96 -30.04 -10.17
CA TYR A 44 3.25 -29.35 -9.10
C TYR A 44 4.00 -29.59 -7.79
N ALA A 45 4.57 -28.56 -7.20
CA ALA A 45 5.25 -28.63 -5.91
C ALA A 45 4.49 -27.81 -4.86
N LEU A 46 3.77 -28.49 -3.96
CA LEU A 46 3.08 -27.89 -2.83
C LEU A 46 4.02 -27.78 -1.64
N GLU A 47 4.34 -26.54 -1.24
CA GLU A 47 5.21 -26.23 -0.13
C GLU A 47 4.40 -25.74 1.08
N ILE A 48 4.57 -26.44 2.21
CA ILE A 48 3.95 -26.09 3.49
C ILE A 48 5.03 -25.54 4.42
N TYR A 49 5.02 -24.24 4.69
CA TYR A 49 6.08 -23.61 5.46
C TYR A 49 5.89 -23.70 6.97
N ALA A 50 7.01 -23.70 7.71
CA ALA A 50 7.05 -23.82 9.16
C ALA A 50 7.72 -22.61 9.84
N LYS A 51 7.67 -22.57 11.18
CA LYS A 51 8.33 -21.57 12.03
C LYS A 51 7.81 -20.15 11.77
N ASN A 52 8.71 -19.20 11.46
CA ASN A 52 8.39 -17.81 11.16
C ASN A 52 7.57 -17.64 9.86
N LEU A 53 7.39 -18.71 9.09
CA LEU A 53 6.56 -18.78 7.89
C LEU A 53 5.35 -19.70 8.09
N GLN A 54 5.00 -20.07 9.33
CA GLN A 54 3.83 -20.89 9.61
C GLN A 54 2.56 -20.24 9.05
N GLY A 55 1.69 -21.07 8.47
CA GLY A 55 0.46 -20.64 7.80
C GLY A 55 0.66 -20.13 6.36
N LEU A 56 1.89 -20.13 5.85
CA LEU A 56 2.15 -19.88 4.42
C LEU A 56 2.20 -21.20 3.66
N PHE A 57 1.34 -21.32 2.65
CA PHE A 57 1.31 -22.47 1.75
C PHE A 57 1.40 -21.98 0.31
N LEU A 58 2.30 -22.56 -0.47
CA LEU A 58 2.54 -22.17 -1.86
C LEU A 58 2.52 -23.38 -2.77
N LEU A 59 1.77 -23.28 -3.87
CA LEU A 59 1.85 -24.24 -4.97
C LEU A 59 2.71 -23.65 -6.08
N PHE A 60 3.77 -24.37 -6.45
CA PHE A 60 4.60 -24.05 -7.59
C PHE A 60 4.24 -24.93 -8.77
N LEU A 61 3.97 -24.29 -9.91
CA LEU A 61 3.75 -24.98 -11.17
C LEU A 61 4.95 -24.72 -12.08
N ILE A 62 5.68 -25.77 -12.41
CA ILE A 62 6.94 -25.71 -13.16
C ILE A 62 6.77 -26.53 -14.43
N SER A 63 7.06 -25.93 -15.58
CA SER A 63 7.00 -26.60 -16.89
C SER A 63 7.91 -25.88 -17.88
N ASP A 64 8.38 -26.56 -18.92
CA ASP A 64 9.17 -25.95 -19.99
C ASP A 64 8.32 -25.09 -20.93
N LYS A 65 6.99 -25.27 -20.92
CA LYS A 65 6.02 -24.50 -21.73
C LYS A 65 5.20 -23.55 -20.85
N GLU A 66 4.42 -22.70 -21.50
CA GLU A 66 3.40 -21.92 -20.79
C GLU A 66 2.33 -22.86 -20.26
N VAL A 67 2.06 -22.76 -18.96
CA VAL A 67 1.11 -23.64 -18.27
C VAL A 67 0.21 -22.84 -17.36
N THR A 68 -1.02 -23.31 -17.25
CA THR A 68 -1.99 -22.90 -16.24
C THR A 68 -2.23 -24.08 -15.30
N PRO A 69 -2.63 -23.83 -14.05
CA PRO A 69 -3.13 -24.90 -13.20
C PRO A 69 -4.33 -25.58 -13.87
N ILE A 70 -4.58 -26.84 -13.50
CA ILE A 70 -5.83 -27.53 -13.83
C ILE A 70 -7.05 -26.72 -13.36
N ASP A 71 -8.19 -26.91 -14.03
CA ASP A 71 -9.39 -26.10 -13.82
C ASP A 71 -9.87 -26.14 -12.36
N GLU A 72 -9.74 -27.29 -11.69
CA GLU A 72 -10.08 -27.47 -10.28
C GLU A 72 -9.23 -26.62 -9.33
N LEU A 73 -8.07 -26.13 -9.79
CA LEU A 73 -7.18 -25.24 -9.05
C LEU A 73 -7.22 -23.79 -9.57
N ALA A 74 -8.12 -23.45 -10.49
CA ALA A 74 -8.27 -22.10 -11.03
C ALA A 74 -8.65 -21.05 -9.98
N PHE A 75 -9.17 -21.47 -8.82
CA PHE A 75 -9.49 -20.59 -7.70
C PHE A 75 -8.25 -20.03 -6.99
N LEU A 76 -7.07 -20.63 -7.19
CA LEU A 76 -5.86 -20.20 -6.51
C LEU A 76 -5.36 -18.85 -7.03
N LYS A 77 -4.96 -17.98 -6.11
CA LYS A 77 -4.42 -16.66 -6.45
C LYS A 77 -2.97 -16.77 -6.93
N GLU A 78 -2.70 -16.36 -8.17
CA GLU A 78 -1.34 -16.26 -8.68
C GLU A 78 -0.55 -15.14 -7.97
N VAL A 79 0.65 -15.46 -7.52
CA VAL A 79 1.59 -14.57 -6.83
C VAL A 79 3.00 -14.64 -7.46
N SER A 80 3.08 -15.03 -8.73
CA SER A 80 4.36 -15.21 -9.46
C SER A 80 5.21 -13.93 -9.44
N ASP A 81 4.58 -12.79 -9.75
CA ASP A 81 5.20 -11.46 -9.87
C ASP A 81 5.26 -10.69 -8.53
N ASP A 82 4.68 -11.25 -7.47
CA ASP A 82 4.75 -10.64 -6.14
C ASP A 82 6.09 -10.99 -5.50
N VAL A 83 7.01 -10.01 -5.53
CA VAL A 83 8.36 -10.12 -4.99
C VAL A 83 8.38 -10.58 -3.53
N ARG A 84 7.34 -10.31 -2.73
CA ARG A 84 7.28 -10.69 -1.31
C ARG A 84 7.36 -12.21 -1.09
N TYR A 85 6.94 -13.01 -2.08
CA TYR A 85 6.99 -14.46 -2.04
C TYR A 85 8.30 -15.05 -2.60
N GLU A 86 9.28 -14.22 -2.98
CA GLU A 86 10.62 -14.75 -3.28
C GLU A 86 11.37 -15.15 -2.00
N LYS A 87 12.22 -16.18 -2.14
CA LYS A 87 12.99 -16.77 -1.03
C LYS A 87 13.77 -15.75 -0.20
N LYS A 88 14.34 -14.71 -0.83
CA LYS A 88 15.10 -13.65 -0.13
C LYS A 88 14.19 -12.83 0.79
N TYR A 89 13.00 -12.43 0.31
CA TYR A 89 12.06 -11.64 1.10
C TYR A 89 11.38 -12.47 2.18
N LEU A 90 11.01 -13.72 1.92
CA LEU A 90 10.49 -14.63 2.94
C LEU A 90 11.49 -14.85 4.09
N LYS A 91 12.79 -14.90 3.77
CA LYS A 91 13.85 -15.05 4.77
C LYS A 91 13.97 -13.80 5.63
N ASP A 92 13.94 -12.62 5.02
CA ASP A 92 14.27 -11.36 5.69
C ASP A 92 13.06 -10.73 6.40
N PHE A 93 11.85 -10.98 5.89
CA PHE A 93 10.62 -10.32 6.35
C PHE A 93 9.59 -11.27 6.96
N GLY A 94 9.65 -12.58 6.69
CA GLY A 94 8.70 -13.56 7.23
C GLY A 94 7.51 -13.86 6.30
N ASN A 95 6.34 -14.15 6.89
CA ASN A 95 5.13 -14.54 6.15
C ASN A 95 4.41 -13.29 5.61
N PRO A 96 4.27 -13.12 4.28
CA PRO A 96 3.59 -11.97 3.69
C PRO A 96 2.12 -11.79 4.09
N LEU A 97 1.45 -12.87 4.49
CA LEU A 97 0.08 -12.81 4.99
C LEU A 97 -0.04 -12.05 6.31
N ASN A 98 1.08 -11.93 7.06
CA ASN A 98 1.11 -11.20 8.33
C ASN A 98 1.51 -9.72 8.17
N TYR A 99 1.77 -9.26 6.94
CA TYR A 99 2.17 -7.87 6.70
C TYR A 99 0.97 -6.96 6.48
N GLU A 100 -0.11 -7.46 5.89
CA GLU A 100 -1.27 -6.62 5.61
C GLU A 100 -2.33 -6.84 6.67
N PHE A 101 -2.90 -5.75 7.16
CA PHE A 101 -4.13 -5.78 7.95
C PHE A 101 -5.29 -5.35 7.05
N ASP A 102 -6.48 -5.81 7.38
CA ASP A 102 -7.69 -5.28 6.77
C ASP A 102 -7.90 -3.83 7.29
N VAL A 103 -7.79 -2.86 6.37
CA VAL A 103 -7.91 -1.43 6.69
C VAL A 103 -9.29 -1.11 7.27
N ALA A 104 -10.35 -1.74 6.76
CA ALA A 104 -11.71 -1.51 7.23
C ALA A 104 -11.91 -2.07 8.64
N GLU A 105 -11.40 -3.26 8.93
CA GLU A 105 -11.43 -3.82 10.30
C GLU A 105 -10.63 -2.96 11.28
N VAL A 106 -9.46 -2.47 10.88
CA VAL A 106 -8.66 -1.56 11.72
C VAL A 106 -9.40 -0.24 11.96
N PHE A 107 -10.13 0.30 10.97
CA PHE A 107 -10.95 1.50 11.16
C PHE A 107 -12.09 1.25 12.13
N GLN A 108 -12.82 0.14 11.99
CA GLN A 108 -13.85 -0.25 12.96
C GLN A 108 -13.28 -0.39 14.37
N LYS A 109 -12.06 -0.94 14.49
CA LYS A 109 -11.37 -1.03 15.78
C LYS A 109 -11.05 0.35 16.32
N CYS A 110 -10.52 1.26 15.51
CA CYS A 110 -10.27 2.65 15.87
C CYS A 110 -11.56 3.33 16.40
N ASP A 111 -12.69 3.13 15.74
CA ASP A 111 -14.00 3.65 16.16
C ASP A 111 -14.45 3.08 17.51
N SER A 112 -14.28 1.77 17.72
CA SER A 112 -14.65 1.12 18.98
C SER A 112 -13.84 1.61 20.19
N VAL A 113 -12.56 1.97 19.99
CA VAL A 113 -11.68 2.42 21.08
C VAL A 113 -11.79 3.92 21.37
N GLY A 114 -12.31 4.72 20.43
CA GLY A 114 -12.49 6.16 20.58
C GLY A 114 -11.18 6.89 20.94
N LEU A 115 -11.20 7.74 21.96
CA LEU A 115 -10.03 8.50 22.43
C LEU A 115 -8.96 7.66 23.16
N LYS A 116 -9.22 6.38 23.45
CA LYS A 116 -8.27 5.52 24.18
C LYS A 116 -7.03 5.24 23.33
N ARG A 117 -5.87 5.03 23.97
CA ARG A 117 -4.66 4.62 23.27
C ARG A 117 -4.90 3.32 22.48
N LEU A 118 -4.43 3.31 21.23
CA LEU A 118 -4.39 2.12 20.36
C LEU A 118 -2.94 1.93 19.93
N ASP A 119 -2.35 0.80 20.32
CA ASP A 119 -1.01 0.46 19.88
C ASP A 119 -1.06 -0.15 18.48
N LEU A 120 -0.41 0.52 17.52
CA LEU A 120 -0.28 0.09 16.15
C LEU A 120 1.10 -0.54 15.96
N HIS A 121 1.14 -1.82 15.57
CA HIS A 121 2.38 -2.54 15.31
C HIS A 121 2.56 -2.73 13.81
N PHE A 122 3.37 -1.88 13.20
CA PHE A 122 3.73 -1.99 11.78
C PHE A 122 4.99 -2.85 11.63
N THR A 123 4.93 -3.86 10.76
CA THR A 123 6.06 -4.72 10.43
C THR A 123 6.77 -4.24 9.17
N LYS A 124 7.98 -4.74 8.90
CA LYS A 124 8.65 -4.45 7.62
C LYS A 124 7.95 -5.23 6.51
N GLY A 125 7.66 -4.58 5.38
CA GLY A 125 7.00 -5.19 4.23
C GLY A 125 5.48 -4.92 4.13
N MET A 126 4.89 -4.23 5.11
CA MET A 126 3.52 -3.73 5.01
C MET A 126 3.42 -2.65 3.91
N SER A 127 2.29 -2.61 3.22
CA SER A 127 1.97 -1.60 2.21
C SER A 127 1.97 -0.22 2.84
N SER A 128 2.82 0.65 2.31
CA SER A 128 2.84 2.06 2.69
C SER A 128 1.47 2.71 2.50
N ILE A 129 0.66 2.27 1.52
CA ILE A 129 -0.70 2.79 1.35
C ILE A 129 -1.57 2.42 2.57
N SER A 130 -1.55 1.15 2.98
CA SER A 130 -2.34 0.64 4.11
C SER A 130 -1.92 1.31 5.42
N VAL A 131 -0.61 1.37 5.69
CA VAL A 131 -0.03 2.00 6.88
C VAL A 131 -0.42 3.48 6.97
N PHE A 132 -0.26 4.23 5.89
CA PHE A 132 -0.62 5.65 5.90
C PHE A 132 -2.12 5.87 6.03
N ARG A 133 -2.96 4.99 5.46
CA ARG A 133 -4.42 5.05 5.65
C ARG A 133 -4.79 4.95 7.13
N VAL A 134 -4.23 3.97 7.84
CA VAL A 134 -4.49 3.79 9.28
C VAL A 134 -3.97 4.93 10.12
N LEU A 135 -2.74 5.40 9.85
CA LEU A 135 -2.18 6.54 10.57
C LEU A 135 -3.01 7.81 10.37
N LEU A 136 -3.36 8.13 9.10
CA LEU A 136 -4.19 9.29 8.79
C LEU A 136 -5.59 9.16 9.40
N TYR A 137 -6.21 7.98 9.33
CA TYR A 137 -7.52 7.74 9.94
C TYR A 137 -7.48 7.96 11.44
N ARG A 138 -6.52 7.34 12.13
CA ARG A 138 -6.43 7.41 13.59
C ARG A 138 -6.22 8.84 14.08
N LEU A 139 -5.31 9.59 13.45
CA LEU A 139 -5.04 10.98 13.84
C LEU A 139 -6.24 11.88 13.55
N ASN A 140 -6.88 11.74 12.39
CA ASN A 140 -8.07 12.52 12.05
C ASN A 140 -9.26 12.21 12.94
N GLN A 141 -9.45 10.94 13.29
CA GLN A 141 -10.48 10.51 14.23
C GLN A 141 -10.27 11.16 15.61
N LEU A 142 -9.03 11.15 16.12
CA LEU A 142 -8.70 11.84 17.36
C LEU A 142 -8.99 13.35 17.28
N LEU A 143 -8.64 14.00 16.17
CA LEU A 143 -8.94 15.42 15.94
C LEU A 143 -10.45 15.70 15.88
N LYS A 144 -11.23 14.78 15.30
CA LYS A 144 -12.69 14.85 15.19
C LYS A 144 -13.36 14.71 16.56
N LEU A 145 -12.89 13.77 17.38
CA LEU A 145 -13.46 13.46 18.70
C LEU A 145 -13.07 14.48 19.80
N LYS A 146 -12.01 15.27 19.60
CA LYS A 146 -11.67 16.35 20.52
C LYS A 146 -12.67 17.52 20.42
N SER A 147 -13.10 18.00 21.59
CA SER A 147 -14.01 19.14 21.72
C SER A 147 -13.39 20.45 21.24
N GLU A 148 -12.10 20.62 21.51
CA GLU A 148 -11.31 21.78 21.10
C GLU A 148 -10.32 21.40 19.99
N TYR A 149 -9.92 22.40 19.19
CA TYR A 149 -8.93 22.20 18.14
C TYR A 149 -7.55 21.99 18.75
N ASP A 150 -6.88 20.91 18.33
CA ASP A 150 -5.53 20.56 18.79
C ASP A 150 -4.52 20.88 17.69
N GLU A 151 -3.80 21.99 17.86
CA GLU A 151 -2.79 22.45 16.89
C GLU A 151 -1.62 21.47 16.73
N SER A 152 -1.24 20.77 17.79
CA SER A 152 -0.15 19.79 17.73
C SER A 152 -0.58 18.61 16.86
N LEU A 153 -1.77 18.07 17.12
CA LEU A 153 -2.33 16.98 16.34
C LEU A 153 -2.56 17.37 14.88
N ALA A 154 -3.04 18.59 14.62
CA ALA A 154 -3.18 19.09 13.25
C ALA A 154 -1.84 19.22 12.53
N ARG A 155 -0.76 19.60 13.24
CA ARG A 155 0.59 19.64 12.69
C ARG A 155 1.10 18.23 12.34
N ASP A 156 0.83 17.24 13.20
CA ASP A 156 1.20 15.85 12.94
C ASP A 156 0.47 15.29 11.71
N ILE A 157 -0.84 15.57 11.59
CA ILE A 157 -1.62 15.20 10.40
C ILE A 157 -1.07 15.91 9.15
N ALA A 158 -0.70 17.19 9.24
CA ALA A 158 -0.12 17.93 8.13
C ALA A 158 1.20 17.32 7.65
N ASN A 159 2.10 16.99 8.58
CA ASN A 159 3.37 16.32 8.28
C ASN A 159 3.12 14.97 7.59
N LEU A 160 2.15 14.20 8.09
CA LEU A 160 1.82 12.90 7.52
C LEU A 160 1.26 13.05 6.09
N TYR A 161 0.44 14.06 5.83
CA TYR A 161 -0.02 14.37 4.47
C TYR A 161 1.15 14.70 3.54
N GLU A 162 2.09 15.54 3.96
CA GLU A 162 3.23 15.93 3.13
C GLU A 162 4.06 14.73 2.67
N ILE A 163 4.27 13.75 3.56
CA ILE A 163 4.94 12.48 3.20
C ILE A 163 4.06 11.65 2.26
N SER A 164 2.76 11.57 2.55
CA SER A 164 1.79 10.77 1.80
C SER A 164 1.59 11.24 0.34
N ILE A 165 2.01 12.46 -0.03
CA ILE A 165 1.93 12.99 -1.42
C ILE A 165 2.66 12.08 -2.42
N LYS A 166 3.70 11.35 -1.99
CA LYS A 166 4.44 10.41 -2.85
C LYS A 166 3.70 9.09 -3.06
N ILE A 167 2.69 8.80 -2.25
CA ILE A 167 1.99 7.52 -2.19
C ILE A 167 0.57 7.64 -2.75
N PHE A 168 -0.12 8.74 -2.44
CA PHE A 168 -1.50 9.01 -2.87
C PHE A 168 -1.56 10.08 -3.96
N ASN A 169 -2.77 10.34 -4.47
CA ASN A 169 -2.98 11.42 -5.44
C ASN A 169 -2.55 12.77 -4.85
N LYS A 170 -1.51 13.36 -5.44
CA LYS A 170 -0.92 14.65 -5.03
C LYS A 170 -1.93 15.79 -4.95
N LYS A 171 -2.93 15.84 -5.84
CA LYS A 171 -3.93 16.92 -5.87
C LYS A 171 -4.89 16.78 -4.70
N ALA A 172 -5.44 15.59 -4.48
CA ALA A 172 -6.30 15.30 -3.32
C ALA A 172 -5.60 15.59 -1.99
N VAL A 173 -4.37 15.08 -1.82
CA VAL A 173 -3.60 15.31 -0.59
C VAL A 173 -3.33 16.81 -0.36
N LYS A 174 -2.97 17.56 -1.41
CA LYS A 174 -2.77 19.01 -1.30
C LYS A 174 -4.05 19.76 -0.94
N THR A 175 -5.20 19.34 -1.47
CA THR A 175 -6.50 19.92 -1.11
C THR A 175 -6.82 19.66 0.35
N LEU A 176 -6.68 18.42 0.82
CA LEU A 176 -6.90 18.07 2.23
C LEU A 176 -5.95 18.83 3.17
N LEU A 177 -4.68 18.95 2.80
CA LEU A 177 -3.70 19.72 3.57
C LEU A 177 -4.07 21.21 3.64
N LYS A 178 -4.57 21.78 2.54
CA LYS A 178 -5.05 23.17 2.51
C LYS A 178 -6.30 23.33 3.40
N ASN A 179 -7.24 22.39 3.33
CA ASN A 179 -8.48 22.42 4.10
C ASN A 179 -8.21 22.23 5.61
N LEU A 180 -7.28 21.34 5.97
CA LEU A 180 -6.82 21.17 7.35
C LEU A 180 -6.22 22.46 7.92
N LYS A 181 -5.42 23.19 7.12
CA LYS A 181 -4.86 24.49 7.52
C LYS A 181 -5.93 25.58 7.63
N ASN A 182 -7.00 25.47 6.84
CA ASN A 182 -8.12 26.41 6.79
C ASN A 182 -9.36 25.84 7.50
N MET A 183 -9.23 25.45 8.76
CA MET A 183 -10.25 24.81 9.61
C MET A 183 -11.51 25.66 9.91
N GLN A 184 -11.83 26.67 9.10
CA GLN A 184 -13.07 27.44 9.18
C GLN A 184 -14.33 26.60 8.92
N LYS A 185 -14.18 25.41 8.30
CA LYS A 185 -15.27 24.48 7.99
C LYS A 185 -14.88 23.04 8.31
N LYS A 186 -14.85 22.74 9.61
CA LYS A 186 -14.43 21.46 10.17
C LYS A 186 -15.21 20.28 9.57
N GLU A 187 -16.52 20.42 9.35
CA GLU A 187 -17.35 19.36 8.78
C GLU A 187 -17.01 19.06 7.32
N GLU A 188 -16.78 20.09 6.49
CA GLU A 188 -16.41 19.92 5.08
C GLU A 188 -15.06 19.17 4.97
N TYR A 189 -14.08 19.50 5.81
CA TYR A 189 -12.81 18.78 5.86
C TYR A 189 -12.97 17.29 6.19
N PHE A 190 -13.77 16.94 7.20
CA PHE A 190 -13.94 15.54 7.59
C PHE A 190 -14.73 14.74 6.56
N LEU A 191 -15.68 15.34 5.86
CA LEU A 191 -16.36 14.69 4.73
C LEU A 191 -15.40 14.39 3.58
N ASP A 192 -14.58 15.37 3.19
CA ASP A 192 -13.54 15.19 2.17
C ASP A 192 -12.52 14.11 2.59
N PHE A 193 -12.14 14.11 3.87
CA PHE A 193 -11.24 13.12 4.44
C PHE A 193 -11.84 11.71 4.43
N ASP A 194 -13.09 11.56 4.87
CA ASP A 194 -13.78 10.26 4.91
C ASP A 194 -13.92 9.67 3.50
N ALA A 195 -14.19 10.51 2.49
CA ALA A 195 -14.21 10.10 1.09
C ALA A 195 -12.81 9.70 0.58
N PHE A 196 -11.78 10.48 0.90
CA PHE A 196 -10.39 10.18 0.51
C PHE A 196 -9.87 8.88 1.10
N ILE A 197 -10.13 8.65 2.39
CA ILE A 197 -9.53 7.55 3.14
C ILE A 197 -10.19 6.20 2.83
N ARG A 198 -11.47 6.22 2.45
CA ARG A 198 -12.29 5.03 2.10
C ARG A 198 -12.35 4.75 0.59
N ASP A 199 -11.70 5.55 -0.26
CA ASP A 199 -11.61 5.26 -1.69
C ASP A 199 -10.66 4.08 -1.95
N GLU A 200 -11.20 2.87 -1.98
CA GLU A 200 -10.49 1.64 -2.33
C GLU A 200 -10.28 1.47 -3.85
N THR A 201 -11.07 2.18 -4.67
CA THR A 201 -11.16 1.94 -6.12
C THR A 201 -10.04 2.61 -6.92
N GLY A 202 -9.22 3.45 -6.27
CA GLY A 202 -8.27 4.30 -6.97
C GLY A 202 -8.98 5.33 -7.84
N PHE A 203 -10.18 5.76 -7.46
CA PHE A 203 -10.94 6.81 -8.14
C PHE A 203 -10.11 8.08 -8.31
N TYR A 204 -9.30 8.43 -7.31
CA TYR A 204 -8.33 9.52 -7.40
C TYR A 204 -7.10 9.24 -8.29
N ARG A 205 -6.96 8.08 -8.93
CA ARG A 205 -5.92 7.82 -9.96
C ARG A 205 -6.36 8.24 -11.37
N GLY A 206 -7.65 8.49 -11.61
CA GLY A 206 -8.18 8.81 -12.94
C GLY A 206 -8.28 10.31 -13.26
N LYS A 207 -8.28 10.65 -14.57
CA LYS A 207 -8.55 12.02 -15.07
C LYS A 207 -9.92 12.58 -14.65
N LYS A 208 -10.86 11.73 -14.21
CA LYS A 208 -12.21 12.09 -13.74
C LYS A 208 -12.30 12.51 -12.26
N ALA A 209 -11.22 12.36 -11.49
CA ALA A 209 -11.16 12.85 -10.10
C ALA A 209 -11.37 14.38 -10.01
N ASP A 210 -11.03 15.09 -11.09
CA ASP A 210 -11.24 16.53 -11.24
C ASP A 210 -12.73 16.93 -11.32
N GLU A 211 -13.61 16.04 -11.75
CA GLU A 211 -15.05 16.31 -11.93
C GLU A 211 -15.85 16.12 -10.62
N VAL A 212 -15.36 15.29 -9.68
CA VAL A 212 -16.12 14.95 -8.46
C VAL A 212 -15.68 15.75 -7.22
N ILE A 213 -14.43 16.24 -7.17
CA ILE A 213 -14.07 17.33 -6.23
C ILE A 213 -14.96 18.57 -6.49
N TYR A 214 -15.45 18.72 -7.72
CA TYR A 214 -16.43 19.74 -8.13
C TYR A 214 -17.88 19.44 -7.73
N TYR A 215 -18.24 18.19 -7.47
CA TYR A 215 -19.63 17.81 -7.20
C TYR A 215 -20.03 18.04 -5.73
N PHE A 216 -19.07 17.91 -4.79
CA PHE A 216 -19.33 18.13 -3.37
C PHE A 216 -19.07 19.57 -2.90
N VAL A 217 -18.27 20.36 -3.63
CA VAL A 217 -18.03 21.79 -3.30
C VAL A 217 -18.98 22.71 -4.09
N ARG A 218 -20.24 22.71 -3.63
CA ARG A 218 -21.28 23.74 -3.74
C ARG A 218 -21.76 24.22 -5.13
N LYS A 219 -23.09 24.07 -5.26
CA LYS A 219 -24.13 24.93 -5.86
C LYS A 219 -23.98 26.48 -5.66
N SER A 220 -22.85 26.98 -5.15
CA SER A 220 -22.57 28.40 -4.89
C SER A 220 -21.30 28.94 -5.55
N ILE A 221 -20.55 28.16 -6.34
CA ILE A 221 -19.30 28.62 -6.99
C ILE A 221 -19.47 28.83 -8.51
N TYR A 222 -20.51 28.26 -9.13
CA TYR A 222 -20.79 28.40 -10.57
C TYR A 222 -20.98 29.86 -11.03
N GLN A 223 -21.28 30.78 -10.11
CA GLN A 223 -21.47 32.20 -10.42
C GLN A 223 -20.16 33.01 -10.49
N ASN A 224 -19.05 32.50 -9.95
CA ASN A 224 -17.78 33.26 -9.86
C ASN A 224 -16.67 32.78 -10.81
N ILE A 225 -16.78 31.57 -11.37
CA ILE A 225 -15.72 30.99 -12.23
C ILE A 225 -15.76 31.53 -13.67
N GLN A 226 -16.87 32.13 -14.13
CA GLN A 226 -16.90 32.78 -15.45
C GLN A 226 -16.02 34.03 -15.57
N LYS A 227 -15.44 34.54 -14.48
CA LYS A 227 -14.65 35.80 -14.49
C LYS A 227 -13.13 35.63 -14.41
N ALA A 228 -12.58 34.43 -14.29
CA ALA A 228 -11.15 34.25 -13.97
C ALA A 228 -10.32 33.47 -15.01
N ASN A 229 -10.81 33.31 -16.24
CA ASN A 229 -9.97 32.91 -17.36
C ASN A 229 -9.32 34.15 -17.96
N ASN A 230 -8.11 34.50 -17.52
CA ASN A 230 -7.09 35.13 -18.37
C ASN A 230 -5.68 35.15 -17.70
N ALA A 231 -4.71 34.61 -18.46
CA ALA A 231 -3.27 34.94 -18.53
C ALA A 231 -2.24 34.38 -17.49
N THR A 232 -1.32 33.53 -18.02
CA THR A 232 0.18 33.50 -17.92
C THR A 232 0.86 33.38 -16.52
N LYS A 233 1.99 32.69 -16.25
CA LYS A 233 3.11 31.99 -16.93
C LYS A 233 3.78 31.03 -15.89
N LYS A 234 4.46 29.94 -16.29
CA LYS A 234 5.20 29.02 -15.38
C LYS A 234 6.65 29.51 -15.08
N PRO A 235 7.19 29.34 -13.85
CA PRO A 235 8.61 29.60 -13.54
C PRO A 235 9.52 28.39 -13.84
N THR A 236 10.78 28.66 -14.15
CA THR A 236 11.80 27.74 -14.70
C THR A 236 12.63 26.98 -13.66
N GLN A 237 13.32 25.94 -14.15
CA GLN A 237 14.07 24.89 -13.43
C GLN A 237 15.19 25.39 -12.50
N GLU A 238 15.81 26.55 -12.79
CA GLU A 238 16.84 27.17 -11.95
C GLU A 238 16.32 27.58 -10.56
N HIS A 239 15.02 27.89 -10.43
CA HIS A 239 14.39 28.18 -9.14
C HIS A 239 14.33 26.95 -8.22
N TYR A 240 14.33 25.74 -8.78
CA TYR A 240 14.26 24.49 -8.03
C TYR A 240 15.64 24.00 -7.58
N ILE A 241 16.70 24.24 -8.35
CA ILE A 241 18.07 23.81 -8.04
C ILE A 241 18.60 24.55 -6.80
N GLN A 242 18.39 25.86 -6.71
CA GLN A 242 18.82 26.65 -5.55
C GLN A 242 18.10 26.28 -4.23
N LYS A 243 16.86 25.77 -4.31
CA LYS A 243 16.10 25.31 -3.14
C LYS A 243 16.54 23.93 -2.66
N ILE A 244 17.04 23.08 -3.56
CA ILE A 244 17.54 21.74 -3.23
C ILE A 244 18.90 21.82 -2.53
N GLU A 245 19.79 22.71 -2.96
CA GLU A 245 21.09 22.92 -2.30
C GLU A 245 20.95 23.43 -0.85
N ASN A 246 19.98 24.32 -0.60
CA ASN A 246 19.69 24.80 0.76
C ASN A 246 19.05 23.74 1.66
N LEU A 247 18.34 22.76 1.09
CA LEU A 247 17.73 21.65 1.81
C LEU A 247 18.77 20.58 2.20
N LEU A 248 19.77 20.33 1.36
CA LEU A 248 20.83 19.34 1.62
C LEU A 248 21.75 19.73 2.79
N HIS A 249 21.94 21.04 3.03
CA HIS A 249 22.68 21.52 4.20
C HIS A 249 22.00 21.16 5.54
N TYR A 250 20.67 21.00 5.56
CA TYR A 250 19.92 20.61 6.76
C TYR A 250 19.88 19.10 7.01
N PHE A 251 20.14 18.27 6.00
CA PHE A 251 20.08 16.80 6.11
C PHE A 251 21.29 16.18 6.82
N HIS A 252 22.46 16.82 6.80
CA HIS A 252 23.67 16.36 7.52
C HIS A 252 23.48 16.27 9.04
N MET A 253 22.49 16.96 9.60
CA MET A 253 22.23 16.96 11.05
C MET A 253 21.33 15.80 11.52
N MET A 254 20.68 15.05 10.63
CA MET A 254 19.67 14.05 11.02
C MET A 254 19.92 12.62 10.52
N PHE A 255 20.84 12.41 9.58
CA PHE A 255 21.12 11.08 9.02
C PHE A 255 22.62 10.90 8.84
N LYS A 256 23.10 9.64 8.94
CA LYS A 256 24.49 9.33 8.64
C LYS A 256 24.73 9.50 7.13
N GLU A 257 25.95 9.88 6.76
CA GLU A 257 26.34 10.16 5.37
C GLU A 257 26.02 8.99 4.41
N GLU A 258 26.14 7.77 4.93
CA GLU A 258 25.80 6.50 4.27
C GLU A 258 24.30 6.38 3.92
N GLU A 259 23.40 6.94 4.74
CA GLU A 259 21.95 6.91 4.55
C GLU A 259 21.50 7.96 3.50
N ILE A 260 22.22 9.07 3.43
CA ILE A 260 22.01 10.12 2.43
C ILE A 260 22.41 9.61 1.03
N GLU A 261 23.51 8.85 0.93
CA GLU A 261 24.00 8.34 -0.35
C GLU A 261 23.10 7.24 -0.95
N VAL A 262 22.47 6.42 -0.10
CA VAL A 262 21.45 5.44 -0.53
C VAL A 262 20.22 6.14 -1.12
N ILE A 263 19.79 7.25 -0.53
CA ILE A 263 18.67 8.05 -1.04
C ILE A 263 19.04 8.73 -2.36
N ARG A 264 20.29 9.19 -2.49
CA ARG A 264 20.81 9.83 -3.70
C ARG A 264 20.85 8.87 -4.89
N LEU A 265 21.40 7.67 -4.69
CA LEU A 265 21.44 6.60 -5.68
C LEU A 265 20.04 6.16 -6.15
N GLN A 266 19.04 6.19 -5.26
CA GLN A 266 17.65 5.86 -5.60
C GLN A 266 16.93 6.97 -6.40
N ILE A 267 17.37 8.21 -6.27
CA ILE A 267 16.84 9.36 -7.03
C ILE A 267 17.48 9.40 -8.43
N GLU A 268 18.78 9.14 -8.53
CA GLU A 268 19.52 9.17 -9.80
C GLU A 268 19.18 8.00 -10.73
N THR A 269 18.71 6.87 -10.20
CA THR A 269 18.33 5.68 -10.99
C THR A 269 16.86 5.66 -11.41
N PHE A 270 16.08 6.68 -11.05
CA PHE A 270 14.66 6.76 -11.38
C PHE A 270 14.45 7.40 -12.76
N GLU A 271 14.61 6.60 -13.83
CA GLU A 271 14.21 7.03 -15.18
C GLU A 271 12.68 7.05 -15.31
N ILE A 272 12.15 8.24 -15.63
CA ILE A 272 10.77 8.40 -16.09
C ILE A 272 10.78 8.08 -17.59
N LYS A 273 10.21 6.94 -17.98
CA LYS A 273 9.83 6.73 -19.38
C LYS A 273 8.59 7.58 -19.67
N GLU A 274 8.71 8.43 -20.71
CA GLU A 274 7.66 9.33 -21.21
C GLU A 274 6.36 8.59 -21.58
#